data_AF-A0A7X7VFQ5-F1
#
_entry.id   AF-A0A7X7VFQ5-F1
#
_cell.length_a   1.000
_cell.length_b   1.000
_cell.length_c   1.000
_cell.angle_alpha   90.00
_cell.angle_beta   90.00
_cell.angle_gamma   90.00
#
_symmetry.space_group_name_H-M   'P 1'
#
loop_
_entity.id
_entity.type
_entity.pdbx_description
1 polymer ?
#
loop_
_entity_poly.entity_id
_entity_poly.type
_entity_poly.pdbx_seq_one_letter_code
_entity_poly.pdbx_strand_id
1 'polypeptide(L)'
;LKGKIEGNAGEIARAGVVFILVGFAAAFGVSRLRSRRRGEPAEDELSKRIMTRASSLAYYVSIYVWLFIMYISDKTALPAHSLVGTGIAGMAVVFLLCWLGVKFFGMKDV
;
A
#
# COMPACT_ATOMS: atom_id res chain seq x y z
N LEU A 1 10.22 18.90 32.93
CA LEU A 1 10.69 18.38 31.63
C LEU A 1 9.56 18.52 30.61
N LYS A 2 9.39 19.72 30.04
CA LYS A 2 8.36 20.06 29.06
C LYS A 2 9.10 20.70 27.90
N GLY A 3 9.40 19.94 26.85
CA GLY A 3 10.20 20.44 25.74
C GLY A 3 10.37 19.44 24.59
N LYS A 4 9.96 19.89 23.40
CA LYS A 4 10.34 19.42 22.05
C LYS A 4 9.83 18.05 21.58
N ILE A 5 8.52 17.96 21.29
CA ILE A 5 7.98 17.05 20.25
C ILE A 5 7.09 17.86 19.31
N GLU A 6 7.56 18.99 18.78
CA GLU A 6 6.78 19.78 17.80
C GLU A 6 7.46 19.92 16.43
N GLY A 7 8.75 19.56 16.30
CA GLY A 7 9.47 19.57 15.02
C GLY A 7 9.68 18.19 14.36
N ASN A 8 9.52 17.09 15.10
CA ASN A 8 10.03 15.78 14.65
C ASN A 8 8.95 14.87 14.04
N ALA A 9 7.70 14.97 14.53
CA ALA A 9 6.63 14.04 14.14
C ALA A 9 6.25 14.17 12.65
N GLY A 10 6.22 15.40 12.12
CA GLY A 10 5.91 15.67 10.72
C GLY A 10 6.98 15.17 9.75
N GLU A 11 8.26 15.30 10.12
CA GLU A 11 9.38 14.80 9.32
C GLU A 11 9.47 13.28 9.36
N ILE A 12 9.27 12.67 10.53
CA ILE A 12 9.20 11.21 10.69
C ILE A 12 8.04 10.62 9.87
N ALA A 13 6.87 11.27 9.88
CA ALA A 13 5.73 10.83 9.07
C ALA A 13 6.02 10.89 7.57
N ARG A 14 6.63 11.99 7.09
CA ARG A 14 7.04 12.13 5.67
C ARG A 14 8.11 11.11 5.28
N ALA A 15 9.11 10.91 6.13
CA ALA A 15 10.17 9.93 5.92
C ALA A 15 9.60 8.49 5.87
N GLY A 16 8.64 8.17 6.74
CA GLY A 16 7.94 6.89 6.74
C GLY A 16 7.19 6.62 5.44
N VAL A 17 6.47 7.62 4.92
CA VAL A 17 5.77 7.51 3.62
C VAL A 17 6.77 7.28 2.47
N VAL A 18 7.88 8.02 2.45
CA VAL A 18 8.92 7.86 1.42
C VAL A 18 9.54 6.46 1.48
N PHE A 19 9.87 5.95 2.66
CA PHE A 19 10.41 4.60 2.81
C PHE A 19 9.44 3.52 2.32
N ILE A 20 8.13 3.67 2.60
CA ILE A 20 7.09 2.76 2.10
C ILE A 20 7.03 2.79 0.57
N LEU A 21 7.05 3.98 -0.04
CA LEU A 21 7.00 4.14 -1.50
C LEU A 21 8.27 3.62 -2.20
N VAL A 22 9.45 3.87 -1.64
CA VAL A 22 10.73 3.39 -2.19
C VAL A 22 10.83 1.88 -2.05
N GLY A 23 10.49 1.34 -0.87
CA GLY A 23 10.43 -0.10 -0.63
C GLY A 23 9.46 -0.80 -1.58
N PHE A 24 8.32 -0.16 -1.86
CA PHE A 24 7.39 -0.63 -2.88
C PHE A 24 8.00 -0.65 -4.28
N ALA A 25 8.53 0.48 -4.75
CA ALA A 25 9.06 0.59 -6.10
C ALA A 25 10.15 -0.46 -6.34
N ALA A 26 11.01 -0.68 -5.35
CA ALA A 26 12.01 -1.73 -5.37
C ALA A 26 11.40 -3.14 -5.42
N ALA A 27 10.45 -3.46 -4.54
CA ALA A 27 9.80 -4.78 -4.51
C ALA A 27 9.05 -5.06 -5.81
N PHE A 28 8.32 -4.08 -6.35
CA PHE A 28 7.61 -4.18 -7.62
C PHE A 28 8.60 -4.38 -8.79
N GLY A 29 9.67 -3.59 -8.84
CA GLY A 29 10.72 -3.71 -9.85
C GLY A 29 11.38 -5.09 -9.87
N VAL A 30 11.80 -5.59 -8.70
CA VAL A 30 12.40 -6.93 -8.55
C VAL A 30 11.40 -8.02 -8.96
N SER A 31 10.14 -7.88 -8.56
CA SER A 31 9.09 -8.83 -8.91
C SER A 31 8.84 -8.89 -10.42
N ARG A 32 8.88 -7.73 -11.10
CA ARG A 32 8.67 -7.59 -12.55
C ARG A 32 9.85 -8.16 -13.34
N LEU A 33 11.07 -7.91 -12.88
CA LEU A 33 12.31 -8.47 -13.46
C LEU A 33 12.34 -10.00 -13.32
N ARG A 34 11.94 -10.54 -12.17
CA ARG A 34 11.89 -11.98 -11.92
C ARG A 34 10.87 -12.69 -12.81
N SER A 35 9.68 -12.13 -13.03
CA SER A 35 8.69 -12.70 -13.98
C SER A 35 9.20 -12.65 -15.43
N ARG A 36 9.86 -11.56 -15.86
CA ARG A 36 10.44 -11.50 -17.21
C ARG A 36 11.54 -12.54 -17.42
N ARG A 37 12.34 -12.84 -16.39
CA ARG A 37 13.39 -13.87 -16.45
C ARG A 37 12.86 -15.31 -16.47
N ARG A 38 11.63 -15.57 -16.01
CA ARG A 38 11.06 -16.92 -15.94
C ARG A 38 10.34 -17.39 -17.21
N GLY A 39 10.07 -16.48 -18.16
CA GLY A 39 9.43 -16.84 -19.43
C GLY A 39 8.00 -17.38 -19.28
N GLU A 40 7.35 -17.13 -18.13
CA GLU A 40 5.97 -17.56 -17.88
C GLU A 40 5.01 -16.90 -18.88
N PRO A 41 4.05 -17.66 -19.47
CA PRO A 41 3.04 -17.10 -20.37
C PRO A 41 2.27 -15.98 -19.66
N ALA A 42 1.99 -14.89 -20.38
CA ALA A 42 1.46 -13.66 -19.79
C ALA A 42 0.06 -13.83 -19.15
N GLU A 43 -0.67 -14.90 -19.48
CA GLU A 43 -1.98 -15.24 -18.92
C GLU A 43 -1.96 -16.63 -18.28
N ASP A 44 -1.46 -16.71 -17.04
CA ASP A 44 -1.64 -17.88 -16.19
C ASP A 44 -2.92 -17.72 -15.33
N GLU A 45 -3.76 -18.75 -15.29
CA GLU A 45 -4.98 -18.78 -14.45
C GLU A 45 -4.66 -18.54 -12.97
N LEU A 46 -3.49 -19.03 -12.51
CA LEU A 46 -3.04 -18.81 -11.14
C LEU A 46 -2.79 -17.32 -10.86
N SER A 47 -2.19 -16.61 -11.83
CA SER A 47 -1.94 -15.17 -11.74
C SER A 47 -3.24 -14.36 -11.71
N LYS A 48 -4.25 -14.77 -12.51
CA LYS A 48 -5.61 -14.19 -12.45
C LYS A 48 -6.24 -14.39 -11.07
N ARG A 49 -6.20 -15.60 -10.51
CA ARG A 49 -6.74 -15.88 -9.16
C ARG A 49 -6.03 -15.08 -8.06
N ILE A 50 -4.71 -14.99 -8.12
CA ILE A 50 -3.89 -14.17 -7.18
C ILE A 50 -4.31 -12.71 -7.26
N MET A 51 -4.46 -12.17 -8.48
CA MET A 51 -4.86 -10.79 -8.68
C MET A 51 -6.28 -10.55 -8.15
N THR A 52 -7.25 -11.41 -8.45
CA THR A 52 -8.64 -11.27 -7.95
C THR A 52 -8.69 -11.33 -6.42
N ARG A 53 -7.95 -12.24 -5.79
CA ARG A 53 -7.92 -12.40 -4.32
C ARG A 53 -7.18 -11.25 -3.63
N ALA A 54 -6.10 -10.76 -4.23
CA ALA A 54 -5.41 -9.56 -3.74
C ALA A 54 -6.29 -8.31 -3.85
N SER A 55 -7.00 -8.14 -4.98
CA SER A 55 -7.91 -7.01 -5.20
C SER A 55 -9.08 -6.98 -4.21
N SER A 56 -9.70 -8.14 -3.91
CA SER A 56 -10.80 -8.19 -2.95
C SER A 56 -10.34 -7.88 -1.52
N LEU A 57 -9.21 -8.45 -1.09
CA LEU A 57 -8.61 -8.14 0.22
C LEU A 57 -8.24 -6.67 0.34
N ALA A 58 -7.60 -6.12 -0.70
CA ALA A 58 -7.25 -4.71 -0.76
C ALA A 58 -8.46 -3.78 -0.64
N TYR A 59 -9.57 -4.14 -1.29
CA TYR A 59 -10.81 -3.38 -1.22
C TYR A 59 -11.37 -3.36 0.21
N TYR A 60 -11.46 -4.51 0.87
CA TYR A 60 -11.95 -4.58 2.25
C TYR A 60 -11.07 -3.78 3.22
N VAL A 61 -9.74 -3.87 3.10
CA VAL A 61 -8.82 -3.11 3.94
C VAL A 61 -8.92 -1.61 3.64
N SER A 62 -9.13 -1.23 2.37
CA SER A 62 -9.27 0.17 1.96
C SER A 62 -10.48 0.87 2.58
N ILE A 63 -11.58 0.15 2.83
CA ILE A 63 -12.75 0.70 3.53
C ILE A 63 -12.36 1.16 4.93
N TYR A 64 -11.57 0.37 5.66
CA TYR A 64 -11.08 0.75 7.00
C TYR A 64 -10.08 1.92 6.96
N VAL A 65 -9.25 2.01 5.92
CA VAL A 65 -8.39 3.19 5.70
C VAL A 65 -9.23 4.45 5.51
N TRP A 66 -10.32 4.38 4.74
CA TRP A 66 -11.22 5.53 4.58
C TRP A 66 -11.91 5.93 5.88
N LEU A 67 -12.35 4.97 6.70
CA LEU A 67 -12.89 5.25 8.02
C LEU A 67 -11.86 5.99 8.90
N PHE A 68 -10.61 5.55 8.88
CA PHE A 68 -9.52 6.19 9.61
C PHE A 68 -9.24 7.62 9.10
N ILE A 69 -9.25 7.83 7.79
CA ILE A 69 -9.04 9.15 7.19
C ILE A 69 -10.19 10.10 7.53
N MET A 70 -11.45 9.65 7.46
CA MET A 70 -12.59 10.46 7.87
C MET A 70 -12.53 10.84 9.35
N TYR A 71 -12.11 9.91 10.21
CA TYR A 71 -11.90 10.19 11.64
C TYR A 71 -10.85 11.29 11.87
N ILE A 72 -9.73 11.26 11.14
CA ILE A 72 -8.71 12.31 11.21
C ILE A 72 -9.20 13.62 10.60
N SER A 73 -9.98 13.56 9.52
CA SER A 73 -10.57 14.73 8.88
C SER A 73 -11.49 15.50 9.81
N ASP A 74 -12.21 14.83 10.70
CA ASP A 74 -13.07 15.49 11.69
C ASP A 74 -12.25 16.23 12.78
N LYS A 75 -11.01 15.80 13.01
CA LYS A 75 -10.09 16.38 14.01
C LYS A 75 -9.16 17.45 13.43
N THR A 76 -9.10 17.62 12.12
CA THR A 76 -8.12 18.49 11.46
C THR A 76 -8.79 19.31 10.37
N ALA A 77 -8.49 20.62 10.31
CA ALA A 77 -8.98 21.50 9.24
C ALA A 77 -8.17 21.32 7.94
N LEU A 78 -8.03 20.08 7.46
CA LEU A 78 -7.32 19.77 6.23
C LEU A 78 -8.21 20.09 5.01
N PRO A 79 -7.66 20.71 3.94
CA PRO A 79 -8.41 20.93 2.72
C PRO A 79 -8.80 19.60 2.06
N ALA A 80 -10.02 19.52 1.53
CA ALA A 80 -10.61 18.31 0.96
C ALA A 80 -9.73 17.67 -0.13
N HIS A 81 -9.05 18.49 -0.94
CA HIS A 81 -8.13 18.01 -1.98
C HIS A 81 -6.96 17.18 -1.40
N SER A 82 -6.37 17.64 -0.29
CA SER A 82 -5.29 16.92 0.38
C SER A 82 -5.78 15.63 1.05
N LEU A 83 -7.03 15.63 1.56
CA LEU A 83 -7.66 14.45 2.14
C LEU A 83 -7.87 13.34 1.10
N VAL A 84 -8.46 13.71 -0.04
CA VAL A 84 -8.73 12.78 -1.15
C VAL A 84 -7.42 12.23 -1.73
N GLY A 85 -6.42 13.09 -1.93
CA GLY A 85 -5.10 12.65 -2.41
C GLY A 85 -4.43 11.65 -1.46
N THR A 86 -4.53 11.88 -0.16
CA THR A 86 -4.00 10.97 0.87
C THR A 86 -4.78 9.65 0.90
N GLY A 87 -6.10 9.69 0.70
CA GLY A 87 -6.94 8.49 0.60
C GLY A 87 -6.61 7.60 -0.59
N ILE A 88 -6.43 8.19 -1.77
CA ILE A 88 -6.03 7.45 -2.98
C ILE A 88 -4.63 6.86 -2.81
N ALA A 89 -3.69 7.63 -2.25
CA ALA A 89 -2.34 7.12 -1.95
C ALA A 89 -2.39 5.96 -0.94
N GLY A 90 -3.23 6.05 0.09
CA GLY A 90 -3.45 4.98 1.07
C GLY A 90 -4.01 3.71 0.44
N MET A 91 -4.98 3.83 -0.48
CA MET A 91 -5.53 2.69 -1.24
C MET A 91 -4.45 2.00 -2.09
N ALA A 92 -3.59 2.78 -2.75
CA ALA A 92 -2.48 2.23 -3.53
C ALA A 92 -1.50 1.43 -2.65
N VAL A 93 -1.18 1.93 -1.45
CA VAL A 93 -0.30 1.25 -0.49
C VAL A 93 -0.95 -0.03 0.04
N VAL A 94 -2.25 -0.02 0.35
CA VAL A 94 -2.96 -1.21 0.81
C VAL A 94 -3.01 -2.29 -0.28
N PHE A 95 -3.36 -1.91 -1.50
CA PHE A 95 -3.45 -2.85 -2.63
C PHE A 95 -2.17 -3.64 -2.84
N LEU A 96 -1.08 -2.92 -2.79
CA LEU A 96 0.28 -3.40 -2.91
C LEU A 96 0.68 -4.34 -1.78
N LEU A 97 0.39 -3.99 -0.53
CA LEU A 97 0.68 -4.86 0.62
C LEU A 97 -0.13 -6.17 0.52
N CYS A 98 -1.40 -6.08 0.13
CA CYS A 98 -2.23 -7.24 -0.14
C CYS A 98 -1.68 -8.07 -1.31
N TRP A 99 -1.22 -7.44 -2.39
CA TRP A 99 -0.63 -8.13 -3.54
C TRP A 99 0.66 -8.86 -3.17
N LEU A 100 1.58 -8.21 -2.46
CA LEU A 100 2.80 -8.86 -1.96
C LEU A 100 2.46 -10.01 -1.01
N GLY A 101 1.55 -9.77 -0.06
CA GLY A 101 1.10 -10.80 0.90
C GLY A 101 0.54 -12.04 0.20
N VAL A 102 -0.40 -11.87 -0.73
CA VAL A 102 -0.97 -12.97 -1.51
C VAL A 102 0.08 -13.62 -2.41
N LYS A 103 1.03 -12.87 -2.95
CA LYS A 103 2.13 -13.43 -3.76
C LYS A 103 3.08 -14.29 -2.91
N PHE A 104 3.43 -13.87 -1.69
CA PHE A 104 4.34 -14.63 -0.82
C PHE A 104 3.65 -15.82 -0.14
N PHE A 105 2.39 -15.67 0.30
CA PHE A 105 1.63 -16.77 0.91
C PHE A 105 1.08 -17.74 -0.13
N GLY A 106 0.66 -17.27 -1.31
CA GLY A 106 0.14 -18.12 -2.39
C GLY A 106 1.19 -19.02 -3.05
N MET A 107 2.49 -18.76 -2.85
CA MET A 107 3.58 -19.64 -3.28
C MET A 107 3.96 -20.71 -2.24
N LYS A 108 3.35 -20.71 -1.04
CA LYS A 108 3.67 -21.69 0.02
C LYS A 108 2.76 -22.92 0.02
N ASP A 109 1.61 -22.86 -0.66
CA ASP A 109 0.64 -23.95 -0.75
C ASP A 109 0.62 -24.65 -2.13
N VAL A 110 1.73 -24.59 -2.87
CA VAL A 110 1.96 -25.37 -4.11
C VAL A 110 3.19 -26.25 -3.94
#